data_AF-A0A3D5R2X5-F1
#
_entry.id   AF-A0A3D5R2X5-F1
#
_cell.length_a   1.000
_cell.length_b   1.000
_cell.length_c   1.000
_cell.angle_alpha   90.00
_cell.angle_beta   90.00
_cell.angle_gamma   90.00
#
_symmetry.space_group_name_H-M   'P 1'
#
loop_
_entity.id
_entity.type
_entity.pdbx_description
1 polymer ?
#
loop_
_entity_poly.entity_id
_entity_poly.type
_entity_poly.pdbx_seq_one_letter_code
_entity_poly.pdbx_strand_id
1 'polypeptide(L)'
;TEARAEDLKKICILPFDVHASAESAALKESVYKSLLHEFQREKKLQMVAAGDFAQSKAVLSKDEAAAAGKTLGADYVVMGSITQFGDTLNVDVQIIDIAQMKTLPAVSVQGKGS
;
A
#
# COMPACT_ATOMS: atom_id res chain seq x y z
N THR A 1 -22.14 25.19 -17.12
CA THR A 1 -21.45 23.95 -17.50
C THR A 1 -20.24 23.83 -16.59
N GLU A 2 -20.38 23.13 -15.46
CA GLU A 2 -19.26 22.99 -14.52
C GLU A 2 -18.46 21.77 -14.94
N ALA A 3 -17.26 22.01 -15.46
CA ALA A 3 -16.24 20.98 -15.58
C ALA A 3 -15.87 20.57 -14.15
N ARG A 4 -16.45 19.48 -13.65
CA ARG A 4 -15.92 18.83 -12.46
C ARG A 4 -14.55 18.30 -12.89
N ALA A 5 -13.49 19.00 -12.51
CA ALA A 5 -12.15 18.43 -12.52
C ALA A 5 -12.29 17.08 -11.81
N GLU A 6 -11.96 16.00 -12.51
CA GLU A 6 -11.77 14.72 -11.84
C GLU A 6 -10.53 14.89 -10.97
N ASP A 7 -10.71 15.39 -9.75
CA ASP A 7 -9.64 15.58 -8.78
C ASP A 7 -8.97 14.22 -8.55
N LEU A 8 -7.77 14.07 -9.09
CA LEU A 8 -6.93 12.90 -8.93
C LEU A 8 -6.80 12.60 -7.44
N LYS A 9 -7.13 11.38 -7.03
CA LYS A 9 -7.00 11.00 -5.63
C LYS A 9 -5.54 10.73 -5.31
N LYS A 10 -5.02 11.41 -4.29
CA LYS A 10 -3.64 11.23 -3.84
C LYS A 10 -3.53 9.95 -3.02
N ILE A 11 -2.68 9.04 -3.46
CA ILE A 11 -2.49 7.75 -2.80
C ILE A 11 -1.03 7.58 -2.38
N CYS A 12 -0.81 7.21 -1.13
CA CYS A 12 0.50 6.84 -0.61
C CYS A 12 0.52 5.34 -0.33
N ILE A 13 1.52 4.63 -0.88
CA ILE A 13 1.72 3.21 -0.65
C ILE A 13 2.90 3.03 0.29
N LEU A 14 2.61 2.61 1.52
CA LEU A 14 3.62 2.32 2.53
C LEU A 14 4.26 0.95 2.27
N PRO A 15 5.50 0.72 2.75
CA PRO A 15 6.12 -0.60 2.65
C PRO A 15 5.25 -1.68 3.31
N PHE A 16 5.06 -2.79 2.61
CA PHE A 16 4.34 -3.94 3.14
C PHE A 16 5.19 -4.67 4.17
N ASP A 17 4.52 -5.20 5.21
CA ASP A 17 5.15 -6.16 6.10
C ASP A 17 5.31 -7.50 5.36
N VAL A 18 6.40 -8.22 5.59
CA VAL A 18 6.69 -9.47 4.88
C VAL A 18 7.11 -10.55 5.86
N HIS A 19 6.29 -11.60 5.92
CA HIS A 19 6.53 -12.80 6.69
C HIS A 19 6.86 -13.96 5.75
N ALA A 20 8.15 -14.26 5.58
CA ALA A 20 8.62 -15.35 4.73
C ALA A 20 9.87 -16.04 5.34
N SER A 21 10.10 -17.31 4.99
CA SER A 21 11.06 -18.19 5.67
C SER A 21 12.51 -18.10 5.19
N ALA A 22 12.79 -17.61 3.97
CA ALA A 22 14.17 -17.58 3.45
C ALA A 22 14.50 -16.48 2.41
N GLU A 23 13.53 -16.01 1.60
CA GLU A 23 13.76 -15.03 0.52
C GLU A 23 12.92 -13.74 0.65
N SER A 24 12.69 -13.32 1.90
CA SER A 24 11.76 -12.24 2.24
C SER A 24 12.08 -10.88 1.61
N ALA A 25 13.37 -10.53 1.43
CA ALA A 25 13.77 -9.20 0.96
C ALA A 25 13.54 -8.99 -0.55
N ALA A 26 13.95 -9.95 -1.39
CA ALA A 26 13.77 -9.86 -2.84
C ALA A 26 12.29 -9.94 -3.23
N LEU A 27 11.53 -10.82 -2.56
CA LEU A 27 10.09 -10.92 -2.73
C LEU A 27 9.38 -9.63 -2.32
N LYS A 28 9.74 -9.05 -1.16
CA LYS A 28 9.21 -7.76 -0.70
C LYS A 28 9.37 -6.67 -1.75
N GLU A 29 10.58 -6.55 -2.30
CA GLU A 29 10.89 -5.51 -3.27
C GLU A 29 10.14 -5.73 -4.59
N SER A 30 10.06 -6.97 -5.07
CA SER A 30 9.34 -7.32 -6.30
C SER A 30 7.83 -7.04 -6.19
N VAL A 31 7.20 -7.45 -5.09
CA VAL A 31 5.77 -7.20 -4.87
C VAL A 31 5.50 -5.71 -4.71
N TYR A 32 6.32 -5.00 -3.92
CA TYR A 32 6.18 -3.55 -3.75
C TYR A 32 6.32 -2.80 -5.07
N LYS A 33 7.34 -3.12 -5.88
CA LYS A 33 7.53 -2.52 -7.21
C LYS A 33 6.38 -2.82 -8.17
N SER A 34 5.88 -4.06 -8.16
CA SER A 34 4.75 -4.46 -9.00
C SER A 34 3.48 -3.70 -8.63
N LEU A 35 3.19 -3.56 -7.33
CA LEU A 35 2.07 -2.75 -6.86
C LEU A 35 2.24 -1.29 -7.29
N LEU A 36 3.40 -0.67 -7.04
CA LEU A 36 3.67 0.70 -7.48
C LEU A 36 3.43 0.87 -8.99
N HIS A 37 3.88 -0.08 -9.81
CA HIS A 37 3.66 -0.05 -11.26
C HIS A 37 2.17 -0.11 -11.64
N GLU A 38 1.39 -0.99 -11.02
CA GLU A 38 -0.05 -1.08 -11.28
C GLU A 38 -0.79 0.18 -10.84
N PHE A 39 -0.47 0.73 -9.66
CA PHE A 39 -1.08 1.97 -9.19
C PHE A 39 -0.68 3.20 -10.01
N GLN A 40 0.53 3.24 -10.56
CA GLN A 40 0.99 4.32 -11.47
C GLN A 40 0.23 4.34 -12.80
N ARG A 41 -0.31 3.20 -13.25
CA ARG A 41 -1.09 3.11 -14.50
C ARG A 41 -2.52 3.63 -14.34
N GLU A 42 -3.02 3.73 -13.11
CA GLU A 42 -4.35 4.23 -12.83
C GLU A 42 -4.40 5.76 -12.99
N LYS A 43 -5.05 6.22 -14.07
CA LYS A 43 -5.11 7.63 -14.45
C LYS A 43 -5.88 8.50 -13.47
N LYS A 44 -6.66 7.90 -12.57
CA LYS A 44 -7.43 8.61 -11.53
C LYS A 44 -6.68 8.80 -10.22
N LEU A 45 -5.46 8.25 -10.11
CA LEU A 45 -4.65 8.33 -8.91
C LEU A 45 -3.41 9.18 -9.15
N GLN A 46 -3.06 9.98 -8.13
CA GLN A 46 -1.78 10.66 -8.06
C GLN A 46 -0.95 9.99 -6.96
N MET A 47 0.19 9.39 -7.33
CA MET A 47 1.05 8.78 -6.34
C MET A 47 1.78 9.83 -5.49
N VAL A 48 1.77 9.60 -4.18
CA VAL A 48 2.55 10.34 -3.19
C VAL A 48 3.66 9.42 -2.69
N ALA A 49 4.89 9.92 -2.69
CA ALA A 49 6.03 9.17 -2.22
C ALA A 49 5.95 8.97 -0.70
N ALA A 50 6.24 7.75 -0.22
CA ALA A 50 6.28 7.44 1.21
C ALA A 50 7.46 8.12 1.94
N GLY A 51 8.41 8.73 1.24
CA GLY A 51 9.53 9.47 1.84
C GLY A 51 10.31 8.62 2.85
N ASP A 52 10.55 9.18 4.03
CA ASP A 52 11.26 8.49 5.13
C ASP A 52 10.53 7.25 5.64
N PHE A 53 9.21 7.19 5.48
CA PHE A 53 8.41 6.00 5.84
C PHE A 53 8.70 4.81 4.93
N ALA A 54 9.26 5.03 3.72
CA ALA A 54 9.66 3.95 2.82
C ALA A 54 10.82 3.10 3.37
N GLN A 55 11.67 3.71 4.21
CA GLN A 55 12.85 3.07 4.79
C GLN A 55 12.56 2.51 6.20
N SER A 56 11.38 2.78 6.75
CA SER A 56 10.99 2.25 8.04
C SER A 56 10.92 0.72 7.98
N LYS A 57 11.75 0.07 8.79
CA LYS A 57 11.66 -1.37 9.06
C LYS A 57 10.55 -1.70 10.07
N ALA A 58 9.97 -0.68 10.72
CA ALA A 58 8.89 -0.85 11.66
C ALA A 58 7.57 -1.04 10.90
N VAL A 59 6.84 -2.08 11.29
CA VAL A 59 5.46 -2.30 10.86
C VAL A 59 4.63 -1.17 11.44
N LEU A 60 4.08 -0.32 10.58
CA LEU A 60 3.26 0.79 11.00
C LEU A 60 1.88 0.28 11.40
N SER A 61 1.40 0.69 12.57
CA SER A 61 -0.01 0.55 12.93
C SER A 61 -0.90 1.40 12.03
N LYS A 62 -2.20 1.13 12.05
CA LYS A 62 -3.19 1.90 11.27
C LYS A 62 -3.13 3.39 11.58
N ASP A 63 -2.98 3.75 12.85
CA ASP A 63 -2.95 5.14 13.29
C ASP A 63 -1.66 5.84 12.83
N GLU A 64 -0.53 5.14 12.89
CA GLU A 64 0.75 5.65 12.37
C GLU A 64 0.73 5.81 10.85
N ALA A 65 0.13 4.87 10.12
CA ALA A 65 -0.06 4.96 8.68
C ALA A 65 -1.00 6.11 8.29
N ALA A 66 -2.06 6.32 9.04
CA ALA A 66 -2.95 7.47 8.84
C ALA A 66 -2.24 8.80 9.11
N ALA A 67 -1.44 8.87 10.18
CA ALA A 67 -0.61 10.04 10.49
C ALA A 67 0.45 10.30 9.41
N ALA A 68 1.08 9.25 8.88
CA ALA A 68 2.01 9.35 7.76
C ALA A 68 1.30 9.89 6.51
N GLY A 69 0.13 9.34 6.15
CA GLY A 69 -0.68 9.83 5.03
C GLY A 69 -1.03 11.30 5.14
N LYS A 70 -1.46 11.73 6.33
CA LYS A 70 -1.76 13.15 6.62
C LYS A 70 -0.53 14.03 6.46
N THR A 71 0.62 13.59 6.96
CA THR A 71 1.90 14.32 6.86
C THR A 71 2.36 14.45 5.41
N LEU A 72 2.17 13.40 4.61
CA LEU A 72 2.54 13.35 3.20
C LEU A 72 1.52 14.01 2.27
N GLY A 73 0.36 14.41 2.79
CA GLY A 73 -0.72 15.03 2.00
C GLY A 73 -1.44 14.06 1.07
N ALA A 74 -1.56 12.80 1.46
CA ALA A 74 -2.31 11.77 0.75
C ALA A 74 -3.79 11.76 1.18
N ASP A 75 -4.68 11.51 0.22
CA ASP A 75 -6.11 11.27 0.50
C ASP A 75 -6.35 9.84 1.00
N TYR A 76 -5.54 8.90 0.48
CA TYR A 76 -5.58 7.50 0.84
C TYR A 76 -4.19 6.96 1.15
N VAL A 77 -4.14 6.06 2.13
CA VAL A 77 -2.93 5.27 2.43
C VAL A 77 -3.22 3.80 2.21
N VAL A 78 -2.33 3.13 1.48
CA VAL A 78 -2.33 1.68 1.31
C VAL A 78 -1.26 1.09 2.23
N MET A 79 -1.67 0.11 3.02
CA MET A 79 -0.77 -0.69 3.85
C MET A 79 -1.20 -2.15 3.80
N GLY A 80 -0.32 -3.04 4.24
CA GLY A 80 -0.64 -4.46 4.23
C GLY A 80 0.51 -5.34 4.65
N SER A 81 0.25 -6.64 4.60
CA SER A 81 1.24 -7.68 4.84
C SER A 81 1.24 -8.71 3.71
N ILE A 82 2.39 -9.34 3.54
CA ILE A 82 2.61 -10.43 2.60
C ILE A 82 3.11 -11.60 3.42
N THR A 83 2.39 -12.73 3.37
CA THR A 83 2.76 -13.95 4.08
C THR A 83 3.05 -15.05 3.07
N GLN A 84 4.24 -15.62 3.13
CA GLN A 84 4.61 -16.78 2.33
C GLN A 84 4.63 -18.04 3.20
N PHE A 85 3.87 -19.06 2.79
CA PHE A 85 3.85 -20.37 3.42
C PHE A 85 4.06 -21.46 2.36
N GLY A 86 5.27 -22.03 2.32
CA GLY A 86 5.69 -22.90 1.22
C GLY A 86 5.60 -22.16 -0.12
N ASP A 87 4.89 -22.76 -1.07
CA ASP A 87 4.66 -22.17 -2.41
C ASP A 87 3.45 -21.23 -2.44
N THR A 88 2.80 -20.98 -1.31
CA THR A 88 1.61 -20.14 -1.24
C THR A 88 1.96 -18.75 -0.74
N LEU A 89 1.52 -17.73 -1.48
CA LEU A 89 1.63 -16.33 -1.12
C LEU A 89 0.26 -15.79 -0.77
N ASN A 90 0.11 -15.17 0.40
CA ASN A 90 -1.07 -14.40 0.78
C ASN A 90 -0.70 -12.92 0.90
N VAL A 91 -1.51 -12.04 0.33
CA VAL A 91 -1.34 -10.59 0.43
C VAL A 91 -2.61 -10.02 1.04
N ASP A 92 -2.48 -9.40 2.21
CA ASP A 92 -3.57 -8.73 2.91
C ASP A 92 -3.37 -7.22 2.79
N VAL A 93 -4.32 -6.51 2.20
CA VAL A 93 -4.27 -5.08 1.91
C VAL A 93 -5.37 -4.34 2.65
N GLN A 94 -5.02 -3.20 3.23
CA GLN A 94 -5.95 -2.25 3.82
C GLN A 94 -5.73 -0.86 3.23
N ILE A 95 -6.83 -0.19 2.91
CA ILE A 95 -6.82 1.19 2.44
C ILE A 95 -7.45 2.06 3.52
N ILE A 96 -6.76 3.13 3.90
CA ILE A 96 -7.23 4.10 4.88
C ILE A 96 -7.65 5.36 4.14
N ASP A 97 -8.90 5.79 4.32
CA ASP A 97 -9.38 7.13 3.97
C ASP A 97 -8.91 8.10 5.06
N ILE A 98 -8.00 9.01 4.71
CA ILE A 98 -7.37 9.94 5.66
C ILE A 98 -8.35 11.02 6.12
N ALA A 99 -9.29 11.43 5.27
CA ALA A 99 -10.28 12.44 5.63
C ALA A 99 -11.29 11.90 6.65
N GLN A 100 -11.68 10.63 6.51
CA GLN A 100 -12.64 9.99 7.40
C GLN A 100 -11.99 9.21 8.55
N MET A 101 -10.68 8.99 8.50
CA MET A 101 -9.95 8.09 9.39
C MET A 101 -10.60 6.69 9.44
N LYS A 102 -11.05 6.20 8.28
CA LYS A 102 -11.75 4.91 8.15
C LYS A 102 -10.97 3.98 7.24
N THR A 103 -10.92 2.71 7.63
CA THR A 103 -10.44 1.65 6.76
C THR A 103 -11.56 1.23 5.81
N LEU A 104 -11.26 1.19 4.52
CA LEU A 104 -12.08 0.48 3.55
C LEU A 104 -12.02 -1.04 3.82
N PRO A 105 -12.99 -1.83 3.32
CA PRO A 105 -12.95 -3.28 3.45
C PRO A 105 -11.59 -3.83 3.03
N ALA A 106 -11.02 -4.69 3.88
CA ALA A 106 -9.74 -5.31 3.60
C ALA A 106 -9.86 -6.23 2.38
N VAL A 107 -8.83 -6.24 1.54
CA VAL A 107 -8.74 -7.10 0.36
C VAL A 107 -7.63 -8.10 0.61
N SER A 108 -7.92 -9.39 0.54
CA SER A 108 -6.92 -10.45 0.61
C SER A 108 -6.86 -11.21 -0.72
N VAL A 109 -5.63 -11.51 -1.17
CA VAL A 109 -5.39 -12.24 -2.40
C VAL A 109 -4.37 -13.34 -2.13
N GLN A 110 -4.72 -14.57 -2.51
CA GLN A 110 -3.86 -15.73 -2.39
C GLN A 110 -3.41 -16.22 -3.77
N GLY A 111 -2.11 -16.43 -3.94
CA GLY A 111 -1.51 -16.98 -5.14
C GLY A 111 -0.60 -18.17 -4.81
N LYS A 112 -0.34 -19.03 -5.80
CA LYS A 112 0.66 -20.09 -5.71
C LYS A 112 1.83 -19.75 -6.64
N GLY A 113 3.05 -19.81 -6.13
CA GLY A 113 4.27 -19.80 -6.94
C GLY A 113 4.33 -21.10 -7.72
N SER A 114 4.31 -21.00 -9.05
CA SER A 114 4.46 -22.12 -9.98
C SER A 114 5.92 -22.44 -10.24
#